data_AF-A0A094BSV0-F1
#
_entry.id   AF-A0A094BSV0-F1
#
_cell.length_a   1.000
_cell.length_b   1.000
_cell.length_c   1.000
_cell.angle_alpha   90.00
_cell.angle_beta   90.00
_cell.angle_gamma   90.00
#
_symmetry.space_group_name_H-M   'P 1'
#
loop_
_entity.id
_entity.type
_entity.pdbx_description
1 polymer ?
#
loop_
_entity_poly.entity_id
_entity_poly.type
_entity_poly.pdbx_seq_one_letter_code
_entity_poly.pdbx_strand_id
1 'polypeptide(L)'
;MASSSKPAKSILKKRIDDTTTPQQSNASIVSVDSPLAETIASANPAHLATALYHANLIQRRKDLELDILYSTETLLDYPTTSLPATSPSPSDISTIKQLIRPFQPSDFDALLDERRINNRCAYVLCPNPSPARGSNGGYRLFGTSGKSSNFRIVPAAEADLWCSEDCARRAMYLKVQLSETPAWERDGGYGGELELLGEREALSERQRLDERLADDLKNLDIISDPEGRGVEERRDLALERGEMAPDAVMRGGLVNVEVREKQVTGQAVPPSFEDEFEDEDEQVRRRFDAMQLKHEGYASR
;
A
#
# COMPACT_ATOMS: atom_id res chain seq x y z
N MET A 1 -17.88 78.66 -32.44
CA MET A 1 -18.67 77.56 -33.03
C MET A 1 -19.43 76.88 -31.90
N ALA A 2 -20.70 76.58 -32.16
CA ALA A 2 -21.71 76.20 -31.18
C ALA A 2 -21.43 74.84 -30.51
N SER A 3 -21.78 74.73 -29.22
CA SER A 3 -22.27 73.45 -28.68
C SER A 3 -23.44 73.75 -27.75
N SER A 4 -24.61 73.31 -28.20
CA SER A 4 -25.92 73.55 -27.61
C SER A 4 -26.17 72.60 -26.43
N SER A 5 -26.73 73.13 -25.36
CA SER A 5 -27.15 72.40 -24.16
C SER A 5 -28.66 72.12 -24.15
N LYS A 6 -29.05 70.98 -23.53
CA LYS A 6 -30.35 70.59 -22.90
C LYS A 6 -31.32 69.71 -23.74
N PRO A 7 -32.31 69.00 -23.13
CA PRO A 7 -32.41 68.38 -21.78
C PRO A 7 -33.06 66.96 -21.74
N ALA A 8 -33.16 66.39 -20.53
CA ALA A 8 -33.73 65.10 -20.12
C ALA A 8 -35.27 64.92 -20.30
N LYS A 9 -35.74 63.66 -20.31
CA LYS A 9 -37.10 63.23 -19.88
C LYS A 9 -37.10 61.83 -19.23
N SER A 10 -37.67 61.74 -18.03
CA SER A 10 -38.06 60.51 -17.32
C SER A 10 -39.48 60.06 -17.70
N ILE A 11 -39.79 58.75 -17.72
CA ILE A 11 -41.18 58.24 -17.53
C ILE A 11 -41.15 56.83 -16.87
N LEU A 12 -41.55 56.82 -15.59
CA LEU A 12 -42.44 55.86 -14.91
C LEU A 12 -42.44 54.34 -15.23
N LYS A 13 -42.09 53.56 -14.21
CA LYS A 13 -42.94 52.60 -13.45
C LYS A 13 -43.77 51.59 -14.28
N LYS A 14 -43.35 50.31 -14.29
CA LYS A 14 -44.27 49.16 -14.35
C LYS A 14 -44.13 48.34 -13.08
N ARG A 15 -45.28 48.11 -12.43
CA ARG A 15 -45.44 47.32 -11.21
C ARG A 15 -45.15 45.84 -11.49
N ILE A 16 -44.48 45.20 -10.55
CA ILE A 16 -44.54 43.76 -10.32
C ILE A 16 -45.54 43.63 -9.18
N ASP A 17 -46.74 43.12 -9.49
CA ASP A 17 -47.65 42.63 -8.46
C ASP A 17 -47.62 41.10 -8.54
N ASP A 18 -47.29 40.52 -7.39
CA ASP A 18 -47.14 39.12 -7.08
C ASP A 18 -48.38 38.29 -7.40
N THR A 19 -48.18 37.02 -7.72
CA THR A 19 -48.84 35.87 -7.07
C THR A 19 -48.30 34.59 -7.74
N THR A 20 -47.70 33.69 -6.96
CA THR A 20 -47.87 32.21 -7.01
C THR A 20 -46.67 31.53 -6.32
N THR A 21 -46.85 31.19 -5.03
CA THR A 21 -46.38 29.89 -4.48
C THR A 21 -47.30 28.82 -5.11
N PRO A 22 -46.91 27.56 -5.43
CA PRO A 22 -46.15 26.68 -4.53
C PRO A 22 -45.35 25.51 -5.17
N GLN A 23 -44.82 24.64 -4.30
CA GLN A 23 -44.68 23.19 -4.46
C GLN A 23 -43.61 22.59 -5.38
N GLN A 24 -42.56 22.09 -4.71
CA GLN A 24 -42.15 20.67 -4.70
C GLN A 24 -42.94 19.76 -5.65
N SER A 25 -42.32 19.36 -6.77
CA SER A 25 -42.84 18.31 -7.64
C SER A 25 -41.86 17.15 -7.73
N ASN A 26 -42.34 16.03 -7.21
CA ASN A 26 -41.78 14.70 -7.37
C ASN A 26 -41.74 14.31 -8.86
N ALA A 27 -40.78 13.43 -9.15
CA ALA A 27 -40.56 12.77 -10.43
C ALA A 27 -41.88 12.41 -11.15
N SER A 28 -42.12 13.07 -12.28
CA SER A 28 -43.14 12.68 -13.25
C SER A 28 -42.42 12.35 -14.55
N ILE A 29 -42.61 11.10 -14.99
CA ILE A 29 -42.13 10.53 -16.23
C ILE A 29 -42.59 11.44 -17.38
N VAL A 30 -41.65 12.02 -18.12
CA VAL A 30 -41.94 12.88 -19.27
C VAL A 30 -42.51 12.02 -20.39
N SER A 31 -43.79 12.25 -20.69
CA SER A 31 -44.48 11.73 -21.87
C SER A 31 -43.77 12.23 -23.13
N VAL A 32 -43.22 11.30 -23.91
CA VAL A 32 -42.59 11.53 -25.21
C VAL A 32 -43.67 11.77 -26.28
N ASP A 33 -44.25 12.96 -26.27
CA ASP A 33 -44.86 13.55 -27.47
C ASP A 33 -44.07 14.83 -27.76
N SER A 34 -42.96 14.67 -28.47
CA SER A 34 -42.04 15.77 -28.76
C SER A 34 -41.78 15.82 -30.27
N PRO A 35 -41.89 17.00 -30.91
CA PRO A 35 -41.75 17.20 -32.37
C PRO A 35 -40.37 16.80 -32.93
N LEU A 36 -39.44 16.42 -32.05
CA LEU A 36 -38.14 15.86 -32.36
C LEU A 36 -38.24 14.46 -33.00
N ALA A 37 -39.23 13.66 -32.62
CA ALA A 37 -39.39 12.29 -33.13
C ALA A 37 -39.81 12.26 -34.61
N GLU A 38 -40.68 13.19 -35.03
CA GLU A 38 -41.09 13.34 -36.43
C GLU A 38 -39.96 13.85 -37.32
N THR A 39 -39.09 14.72 -36.80
CA THR A 39 -37.92 15.20 -37.56
C THR A 39 -36.88 14.09 -37.76
N ILE A 40 -36.67 13.22 -36.77
CA ILE A 40 -35.79 12.05 -36.88
C ILE A 40 -36.35 11.02 -37.87
N ALA A 41 -37.67 10.82 -37.90
CA ALA A 41 -38.33 9.92 -38.85
C ALA A 41 -38.23 10.41 -40.31
N SER A 42 -38.13 11.72 -40.52
CA SER A 42 -37.94 12.33 -41.86
C SER A 42 -36.48 12.42 -42.30
N ALA A 43 -35.53 12.14 -41.40
CA ALA A 43 -34.10 12.24 -41.68
C ALA A 43 -33.59 11.05 -42.52
N ASN A 44 -32.66 11.33 -43.44
CA ASN A 44 -32.02 10.28 -44.25
C ASN A 44 -31.35 9.24 -43.33
N PRO A 45 -31.64 7.93 -43.48
CA PRO A 45 -31.12 6.88 -42.60
C PRO A 45 -29.58 6.85 -42.52
N ALA A 46 -28.88 7.28 -43.59
CA ALA A 46 -27.42 7.41 -43.58
C ALA A 46 -26.93 8.50 -42.61
N HIS A 47 -27.61 9.66 -42.57
CA HIS A 47 -27.28 10.73 -41.64
C HIS A 47 -27.58 10.35 -40.19
N LEU A 48 -28.67 9.61 -39.96
CA LEU A 48 -29.01 9.06 -38.66
C LEU A 48 -27.91 8.10 -38.17
N ALA A 49 -27.49 7.16 -39.00
CA ALA A 49 -26.44 6.20 -38.66
C ALA A 49 -25.12 6.90 -38.30
N THR A 50 -24.71 7.91 -39.07
CA THR A 50 -23.52 8.72 -38.78
C THR A 50 -23.68 9.51 -37.49
N ALA A 51 -24.84 10.12 -37.25
CA ALA A 51 -25.10 10.86 -36.01
C ALA A 51 -25.04 9.95 -34.78
N LEU A 52 -25.62 8.74 -34.85
CA LEU A 52 -25.54 7.74 -33.78
C LEU A 52 -24.11 7.27 -33.54
N TYR A 53 -23.31 7.07 -34.60
CA TYR A 53 -21.91 6.71 -34.48
C TYR A 53 -21.12 7.77 -33.70
N HIS A 54 -21.25 9.05 -34.07
CA HIS A 54 -20.59 10.13 -33.37
C HIS A 54 -21.11 10.33 -31.95
N ALA A 55 -22.43 10.18 -31.73
CA ALA A 55 -23.01 10.24 -30.40
C ALA A 55 -22.42 9.16 -29.47
N ASN A 56 -22.27 7.92 -29.96
CA ASN A 56 -21.65 6.84 -29.22
C ASN A 56 -20.16 7.08 -28.94
N LEU A 57 -19.43 7.64 -29.91
CA LEU A 57 -18.02 7.98 -29.71
C LEU A 57 -17.84 9.05 -28.61
N ILE A 58 -18.69 10.09 -28.64
CA ILE A 58 -18.69 11.15 -27.61
C ILE A 58 -19.06 10.56 -26.25
N GLN A 59 -20.05 9.66 -26.21
CA GLN A 59 -20.46 9.02 -24.96
C GLN A 59 -19.30 8.21 -24.35
N ARG A 60 -18.63 7.36 -25.16
CA ARG A 60 -17.47 6.59 -24.70
C ARG A 60 -16.34 7.48 -24.16
N ARG A 61 -16.09 8.62 -24.81
CA ARG A 61 -15.10 9.58 -24.32
C ARG A 61 -15.48 10.14 -22.95
N LYS A 62 -16.75 10.53 -22.77
CA LYS A 62 -17.24 11.03 -21.49
C LYS A 62 -17.16 9.96 -20.39
N ASP A 63 -17.52 8.72 -20.72
CA ASP A 63 -17.47 7.61 -19.78
C ASP A 63 -16.02 7.40 -19.29
N LEU A 64 -15.03 7.45 -20.19
CA LEU A 64 -13.61 7.35 -19.82
C LEU A 64 -13.10 8.55 -18.99
N GLU A 65 -13.51 9.77 -19.34
CA GLU A 65 -13.18 10.96 -18.54
C GLU A 65 -13.74 10.85 -17.12
N LEU A 66 -14.95 10.30 -16.99
CA LEU A 66 -15.62 10.04 -15.72
C LEU A 66 -14.88 8.95 -14.91
N ASP A 67 -14.44 7.87 -15.57
CA ASP A 67 -13.64 6.81 -14.94
C ASP A 67 -12.31 7.33 -14.39
N ILE A 68 -11.63 8.25 -15.11
CA ILE A 68 -10.38 8.89 -14.64
C ILE A 68 -10.65 9.73 -13.39
N LEU A 69 -11.77 10.46 -13.35
CA LEU A 69 -12.15 11.26 -12.19
C LEU A 69 -12.41 10.37 -10.96
N TYR A 70 -13.18 9.29 -11.10
CA TYR A 70 -13.40 8.35 -9.99
C TYR A 70 -12.12 7.65 -9.55
N SER A 71 -11.25 7.32 -10.50
CA SER A 71 -9.93 6.75 -10.19
C SER A 71 -9.10 7.76 -9.39
N THR A 72 -9.12 9.05 -9.76
CA THR A 72 -8.44 10.12 -9.03
C THR A 72 -8.96 10.22 -7.60
N GLU A 73 -10.28 10.35 -7.41
CA GLU A 73 -10.94 10.39 -6.10
C GLU A 73 -10.52 9.20 -5.24
N THR A 74 -10.63 8.00 -5.79
CA THR A 74 -10.26 6.75 -5.11
C THR A 74 -8.79 6.77 -4.68
N LEU A 75 -7.88 7.21 -5.56
CA LEU A 75 -6.44 7.26 -5.30
C LEU A 75 -6.03 8.32 -4.25
N LEU A 76 -6.89 9.29 -3.91
CA LEU A 76 -6.61 10.25 -2.84
C LEU A 76 -6.57 9.58 -1.46
N ASP A 77 -7.41 8.57 -1.25
CA ASP A 77 -7.54 7.88 0.03
C ASP A 77 -6.44 6.84 0.27
N TYR A 78 -5.71 6.44 -0.77
CA TYR A 78 -4.56 5.53 -0.64
C TYR A 78 -3.34 6.19 0.02
N PRO A 79 -2.45 5.40 0.65
CA PRO A 79 -2.54 3.95 0.84
C PRO A 79 -3.55 3.56 1.94
N THR A 80 -4.14 2.36 1.83
CA THR A 80 -5.06 1.83 2.85
C THR A 80 -4.32 1.38 4.11
N THR A 81 -3.04 1.03 3.94
CA THR A 81 -2.14 0.59 5.01
C THR A 81 -1.06 1.64 5.27
N SER A 82 -0.67 1.82 6.53
CA SER A 82 0.42 2.73 6.92
C SER A 82 1.80 2.07 6.77
N LEU A 83 2.02 1.38 5.64
CA LEU A 83 3.31 0.80 5.31
C LEU A 83 4.22 1.86 4.68
N PRO A 84 5.55 1.77 4.85
CA PRO A 84 6.47 2.73 4.27
C PRO A 84 6.46 2.63 2.74
N ALA A 85 6.70 3.76 2.08
CA ALA A 85 6.70 3.89 0.61
C ALA A 85 7.72 2.97 -0.11
N THR A 86 8.73 2.48 0.60
CA THR A 86 9.74 1.54 0.08
C THR A 86 9.21 0.10 0.00
N SER A 87 8.29 -0.28 0.89
CA SER A 87 7.70 -1.61 0.95
C SER A 87 6.17 -1.53 1.12
N PRO A 88 5.46 -1.04 0.09
CA PRO A 88 4.01 -0.90 0.14
C PRO A 88 3.27 -2.25 0.14
N SER A 89 1.99 -2.23 0.51
CA SER A 89 1.13 -3.42 0.45
C SER A 89 0.98 -3.91 -1.00
N PRO A 90 1.10 -5.22 -1.29
CA PRO A 90 0.93 -5.76 -2.63
C PRO A 90 -0.49 -5.53 -3.19
N SER A 91 -1.51 -5.48 -2.31
CA SER A 91 -2.90 -5.20 -2.72
C SER A 91 -3.09 -3.75 -3.16
N ASP A 92 -2.44 -2.81 -2.45
CA ASP A 92 -2.48 -1.39 -2.80
C ASP A 92 -1.75 -1.18 -4.14
N ILE A 93 -0.61 -1.84 -4.33
CA ILE A 93 0.15 -1.80 -5.60
C ILE A 93 -0.71 -2.26 -6.78
N SER A 94 -1.34 -3.43 -6.69
CA SER A 94 -2.14 -3.96 -7.80
C SER A 94 -3.31 -3.04 -8.14
N THR A 95 -3.97 -2.50 -7.12
CA THR A 95 -5.11 -1.60 -7.30
C THR A 95 -4.69 -0.28 -7.93
N ILE A 96 -3.59 0.30 -7.45
CA ILE A 96 -3.05 1.57 -7.98
C ILE A 96 -2.62 1.39 -9.45
N LYS A 97 -1.95 0.30 -9.80
CA LYS A 97 -1.59 0.00 -11.19
C LYS A 97 -2.81 -0.09 -12.10
N GLN A 98 -3.91 -0.68 -11.63
CA GLN A 98 -5.16 -0.76 -12.39
C GLN A 98 -5.83 0.61 -12.56
N LEU A 99 -5.91 1.40 -11.50
CA LEU A 99 -6.58 2.72 -11.51
C LEU A 99 -5.80 3.78 -12.29
N ILE A 100 -4.46 3.73 -12.30
CA ILE A 100 -3.61 4.67 -13.04
C ILE A 100 -3.52 4.32 -14.53
N ARG A 101 -3.88 3.10 -14.91
CA ARG A 101 -3.79 2.60 -16.29
C ARG A 101 -4.43 3.53 -17.37
N PRO A 102 -5.61 4.15 -17.16
CA PRO A 102 -6.19 5.11 -18.11
C PRO A 102 -5.51 6.48 -18.12
N PHE A 103 -4.63 6.80 -17.17
CA PHE A 103 -4.13 8.17 -16.98
C PHE A 103 -3.20 8.60 -18.12
N GLN A 104 -3.21 9.90 -18.39
CA GLN A 104 -2.12 10.61 -19.04
C GLN A 104 -1.15 11.17 -18.00
N PRO A 105 0.08 11.55 -18.39
CA PRO A 105 1.00 12.25 -17.50
C PRO A 105 0.40 13.52 -16.87
N SER A 106 -0.49 14.23 -17.58
CA SER A 106 -1.22 15.41 -17.06
C SER A 106 -2.23 15.06 -15.98
N ASP A 107 -2.98 13.96 -16.17
CA ASP A 107 -3.94 13.48 -15.16
C ASP A 107 -3.21 13.03 -13.90
N PHE A 108 -2.03 12.43 -14.07
CA PHE A 108 -1.18 12.07 -12.96
C PHE A 108 -0.67 13.31 -12.22
N ASP A 109 -0.24 14.37 -12.91
CA ASP A 109 0.13 15.63 -12.25
C ASP A 109 -1.03 16.24 -11.46
N ALA A 110 -2.25 16.22 -12.01
CA ALA A 110 -3.44 16.64 -11.29
C ALA A 110 -3.67 15.81 -10.01
N LEU A 111 -3.52 14.49 -10.09
CA LEU A 111 -3.59 13.61 -8.90
C LEU A 111 -2.53 13.99 -7.85
N LEU A 112 -1.31 14.32 -8.26
CA LEU A 112 -0.25 14.73 -7.33
C LEU A 112 -0.62 16.02 -6.59
N ASP A 113 -1.20 16.99 -7.30
CA ASP A 113 -1.66 18.25 -6.73
C ASP A 113 -2.86 18.06 -5.78
N GLU A 114 -3.84 17.24 -6.15
CA GLU A 114 -4.99 16.93 -5.29
C GLU A 114 -4.56 16.24 -3.99
N ARG A 115 -3.59 15.32 -4.05
CA ARG A 115 -3.03 14.69 -2.85
C ARG A 115 -2.33 15.69 -1.94
N ARG A 116 -1.61 16.66 -2.53
CA ARG A 116 -0.98 17.75 -1.78
C ARG A 116 -2.03 18.64 -1.11
N ILE A 117 -3.14 18.94 -1.79
CA ILE A 117 -4.27 19.69 -1.19
C ILE A 117 -4.83 18.92 0.02
N ASN A 118 -4.86 17.60 -0.04
CA ASN A 118 -5.22 16.71 1.08
C ASN A 118 -4.12 16.52 2.14
N ASN A 119 -3.06 17.33 2.12
CA ASN A 119 -1.93 17.29 3.06
C ASN A 119 -1.21 15.93 3.12
N ARG A 120 -1.28 15.13 2.05
CA ARG A 120 -0.55 13.86 1.90
C ARG A 120 0.62 14.04 0.95
N CYS A 121 1.64 13.22 1.11
CA CYS A 121 2.70 13.11 0.11
C CYS A 121 2.07 12.76 -1.24
N ALA A 122 2.52 13.45 -2.29
CA ALA A 122 1.98 13.28 -3.63
C ALA A 122 2.21 11.85 -4.18
N TYR A 123 3.23 11.14 -3.68
CA TYR A 123 3.39 9.72 -4.04
C TYR A 123 2.24 8.88 -3.44
N VAL A 124 1.45 8.26 -4.32
CA VAL A 124 0.19 7.56 -3.98
C VAL A 124 0.37 6.46 -2.93
N LEU A 125 1.52 5.77 -2.95
CA LEU A 125 1.85 4.68 -2.03
C LEU A 125 2.47 5.16 -0.71
N CYS A 126 2.63 6.48 -0.51
CA CYS A 126 3.20 7.03 0.71
C CYS A 126 2.10 7.46 1.68
N PRO A 127 2.09 6.96 2.93
CA PRO A 127 1.14 7.40 3.96
C PRO A 127 1.56 8.72 4.62
N ASN A 128 2.78 9.19 4.40
CA ASN A 128 3.31 10.37 5.09
C ASN A 128 2.61 11.65 4.62
N PRO A 129 2.48 12.66 5.50
CA PRO A 129 1.97 13.96 5.11
C PRO A 129 2.92 14.68 4.13
N SER A 130 2.38 15.61 3.34
CA SER A 130 3.22 16.53 2.57
C SER A 130 3.98 17.46 3.52
N PRO A 131 5.20 17.90 3.15
CA PRO A 131 5.93 18.87 3.95
C PRO A 131 5.10 20.15 4.09
N ALA A 132 5.11 20.72 5.29
CA ALA A 132 4.41 21.98 5.54
C ALA A 132 4.85 23.04 4.52
N ARG A 133 3.86 23.77 3.98
CA ARG A 133 4.07 24.84 3.01
C ARG A 133 5.11 25.80 3.58
N GLY A 134 6.29 25.83 2.95
CA GLY A 134 7.42 26.61 3.41
C GLY A 134 7.08 28.10 3.39
N SER A 135 7.67 28.86 4.31
CA SER A 135 7.59 30.34 4.37
C SER A 135 7.71 30.97 2.98
N ASN A 136 6.60 31.55 2.48
CA ASN A 136 6.35 32.57 1.43
C ASN A 136 7.32 32.81 0.25
N GLY A 137 8.40 32.06 0.10
CA GLY A 137 9.37 32.15 -0.97
C GLY A 137 9.05 31.15 -2.06
N GLY A 138 9.18 31.55 -3.32
CA GLY A 138 8.92 30.69 -4.49
C GLY A 138 9.89 29.52 -4.66
N TYR A 139 10.93 29.39 -3.82
CA TYR A 139 11.99 28.40 -3.95
C TYR A 139 12.39 27.80 -2.59
N ARG A 140 12.78 26.52 -2.60
CA ARG A 140 13.33 25.78 -1.46
C ARG A 140 14.76 25.36 -1.74
N LEU A 141 15.59 25.43 -0.71
CA LEU A 141 17.01 25.06 -0.77
C LEU A 141 17.17 23.68 -0.13
N PHE A 142 17.68 22.73 -0.91
CA PHE A 142 18.05 21.39 -0.44
C PHE A 142 19.58 21.30 -0.28
N GLY A 143 20.03 20.45 0.64
CA GLY A 143 21.47 20.19 0.85
C GLY A 143 22.21 21.24 1.68
N THR A 144 21.51 22.07 2.45
CA THR A 144 22.12 23.08 3.33
C THR A 144 22.76 22.50 4.60
N SER A 145 22.50 21.23 4.92
CA SER A 145 23.00 20.54 6.11
C SER A 145 24.39 19.93 5.87
N GLY A 146 25.43 20.77 5.82
CA GLY A 146 26.75 20.40 6.34
C GLY A 146 27.81 19.82 5.40
N LYS A 147 27.58 19.68 4.09
CA LYS A 147 28.65 19.42 3.09
C LYS A 147 28.22 19.95 1.72
N SER A 148 29.00 20.83 1.13
CA SER A 148 28.69 21.66 -0.06
C SER A 148 28.47 20.89 -1.38
N SER A 149 28.32 19.57 -1.39
CA SER A 149 28.33 18.79 -2.63
C SER A 149 26.96 18.65 -3.30
N ASN A 150 25.85 18.87 -2.60
CA ASN A 150 24.49 18.60 -3.13
C ASN A 150 23.53 19.77 -2.90
N PHE A 151 23.98 21.00 -3.16
CA PHE A 151 23.11 22.18 -3.10
C PHE A 151 22.19 22.23 -4.31
N ARG A 152 20.87 22.24 -4.08
CA ARG A 152 19.86 22.37 -5.15
C ARG A 152 18.80 23.38 -4.76
N ILE A 153 18.52 24.30 -5.68
CA ILE A 153 17.38 25.22 -5.59
C ILE A 153 16.25 24.61 -6.41
N VAL A 154 15.12 24.32 -5.76
CA VAL A 154 13.93 23.75 -6.41
C VAL A 154 12.77 24.72 -6.19
N PRO A 155 11.88 24.91 -7.18
CA PRO A 155 10.65 25.66 -6.96
C PRO A 155 9.88 25.11 -5.76
N ALA A 156 9.33 25.99 -4.92
CA ALA A 156 8.59 25.58 -3.74
C ALA A 156 7.37 24.71 -4.10
N ALA A 157 6.73 24.98 -5.25
CA ALA A 157 5.62 24.18 -5.75
C ALA A 157 5.99 22.69 -5.92
N GLU A 158 7.13 22.40 -6.55
CA GLU A 158 7.60 21.03 -6.77
C GLU A 158 8.12 20.39 -5.48
N ALA A 159 8.81 21.17 -4.65
CA ALA A 159 9.40 20.70 -3.41
C ALA A 159 8.35 20.40 -2.32
N ASP A 160 7.22 21.10 -2.33
CA ASP A 160 6.13 20.93 -1.36
C ASP A 160 5.25 19.69 -1.64
N LEU A 161 5.43 19.02 -2.78
CA LEU A 161 4.66 17.81 -3.13
C LEU A 161 5.15 16.56 -2.37
N TRP A 162 6.44 16.51 -2.00
CA TRP A 162 7.09 15.26 -1.62
C TRP A 162 7.62 15.30 -0.18
N CYS A 163 7.38 14.24 0.59
CA CYS A 163 7.99 14.09 1.92
C CYS A 163 9.51 13.79 1.84
N SER A 164 9.97 13.21 0.73
CA SER A 164 11.37 12.89 0.48
C SER A 164 11.70 12.88 -1.02
N GLU A 165 12.98 13.02 -1.36
CA GLU A 165 13.44 12.96 -2.75
C GLU A 165 13.22 11.57 -3.39
N ASP A 166 13.23 10.50 -2.59
CA ASP A 166 12.96 9.15 -3.07
C ASP A 166 11.49 8.95 -3.44
N CYS A 167 10.55 9.58 -2.72
CA CYS A 167 9.14 9.60 -3.13
C CYS A 167 8.96 10.34 -4.46
N ALA A 168 9.68 11.45 -4.66
CA ALA A 168 9.67 12.16 -5.93
C ALA A 168 10.20 11.27 -7.07
N ARG A 169 11.34 10.59 -6.86
CA ARG A 169 11.90 9.65 -7.84
C ARG A 169 10.92 8.51 -8.19
N ARG A 170 10.30 7.90 -7.18
CA ARG A 170 9.31 6.81 -7.37
C ARG A 170 8.07 7.26 -8.14
N ALA A 171 7.55 8.44 -7.85
CA ALA A 171 6.41 8.99 -8.56
C ALA A 171 6.76 9.37 -10.00
N MET A 172 7.94 9.95 -10.24
CA MET A 172 8.42 10.26 -11.59
C MET A 172 8.64 8.99 -12.42
N TYR A 173 9.11 7.89 -11.80
CA TYR A 173 9.24 6.61 -12.47
C TYR A 173 7.90 6.10 -13.00
N LEU A 174 6.82 6.24 -12.22
CA LEU A 174 5.46 5.91 -12.67
C LEU A 174 5.00 6.84 -13.81
N LYS A 175 5.18 8.16 -13.64
CA LYS A 175 4.74 9.17 -14.61
C LYS A 175 5.30 8.93 -16.02
N VAL A 176 6.59 8.61 -16.12
CA VAL A 176 7.28 8.39 -17.40
C VAL A 176 6.78 7.15 -18.14
N GLN A 177 6.17 6.19 -17.44
CA GLN A 177 5.60 4.98 -18.04
C GLN A 177 4.18 5.18 -18.57
N LEU A 178 3.52 6.30 -18.25
CA LEU A 178 2.17 6.59 -18.71
C LEU A 178 2.17 7.01 -20.17
N SER A 179 1.11 6.63 -20.89
CA SER A 179 0.95 7.02 -22.28
C SER A 179 0.51 8.48 -22.39
N GLU A 180 1.17 9.24 -23.26
CA GLU A 180 0.74 10.59 -23.63
C GLU A 180 -0.55 10.59 -24.45
N THR A 181 -0.84 9.50 -25.17
CA THR A 181 -2.10 9.39 -25.93
C THR A 181 -3.29 9.32 -24.98
N PRO A 182 -4.40 10.01 -25.27
CA PRO A 182 -5.57 9.99 -24.40
C PRO A 182 -6.24 8.61 -24.40
N ALA A 183 -6.91 8.27 -23.30
CA ALA A 183 -7.47 6.93 -23.09
C ALA A 183 -8.44 6.49 -24.22
N TRP A 184 -9.22 7.42 -24.79
CA TRP A 184 -10.20 7.12 -25.85
C TRP A 184 -9.58 6.84 -27.23
N GLU A 185 -8.31 7.17 -27.45
CA GLU A 185 -7.58 6.89 -28.70
C GLU A 185 -6.72 5.62 -28.62
N ARG A 186 -6.68 4.96 -27.45
CA ARG A 186 -5.90 3.74 -27.25
C ARG A 186 -6.71 2.55 -27.80
N ASP A 187 -6.42 2.12 -29.02
CA ASP A 187 -7.06 0.96 -29.65
C ASP A 187 -6.81 -0.33 -28.84
N GLY A 188 -7.77 -0.70 -27.99
CA GLY A 188 -7.90 -2.04 -27.40
C GLY A 188 -6.92 -2.38 -26.28
N GLY A 189 -6.09 -1.44 -25.81
CA GLY A 189 -5.20 -1.69 -24.68
C GLY A 189 -4.53 -0.43 -24.18
N TYR A 190 -4.58 -0.21 -22.87
CA TYR A 190 -3.64 0.70 -22.22
C TYR A 190 -2.24 0.08 -22.29
N GLY A 191 -1.20 0.93 -22.36
CA GLY A 191 0.20 0.56 -22.57
C GLY A 191 0.77 -0.55 -21.66
N GLY A 192 2.07 -0.80 -21.79
CA GLY A 192 2.76 -1.89 -21.07
C GLY A 192 2.50 -1.91 -19.56
N GLU A 193 2.77 -3.06 -18.94
CA GLU A 193 2.62 -3.23 -17.49
C GLU A 193 3.43 -2.16 -16.73
N LEU A 194 2.78 -1.47 -15.79
CA LEU A 194 3.44 -0.45 -14.98
C LEU A 194 4.37 -1.13 -13.97
N GLU A 195 5.64 -0.75 -13.98
CA GLU A 195 6.65 -1.21 -13.02
C GLU A 195 6.87 -0.14 -11.95
N LEU A 196 6.99 -0.55 -10.68
CA LEU A 196 7.41 0.35 -9.61
C LEU A 196 8.94 0.36 -9.49
N LEU A 197 9.49 1.51 -9.06
CA LEU A 197 10.93 1.64 -8.88
C LEU A 197 11.42 0.68 -7.78
N GLY A 198 12.32 -0.22 -8.16
CA GLY A 198 12.87 -1.27 -7.31
C GLY A 198 12.03 -2.55 -7.22
N GLU A 199 10.92 -2.65 -7.95
CA GLU A 199 10.06 -3.84 -7.94
C GLU A 199 10.79 -5.08 -8.49
N ARG A 200 11.43 -4.97 -9.66
CA ARG A 200 12.20 -6.08 -10.25
C ARG A 200 13.37 -6.52 -9.40
N GLU A 201 14.07 -5.57 -8.79
CA GLU A 201 15.19 -5.84 -7.89
C GLU A 201 14.69 -6.57 -6.64
N ALA A 202 13.60 -6.10 -6.03
CA ALA A 202 12.98 -6.74 -4.88
C ALA A 202 12.47 -8.15 -5.20
N LEU A 203 11.87 -8.37 -6.38
CA LEU A 203 11.46 -9.70 -6.84
C LEU A 203 12.66 -10.62 -7.02
N SER A 204 13.75 -10.13 -7.62
CA SER A 204 14.96 -10.92 -7.83
C SER A 204 15.64 -11.31 -6.53
N GLU A 205 15.66 -10.41 -5.54
CA GLU A 205 16.24 -10.70 -4.22
C GLU A 205 15.37 -11.69 -3.45
N ARG A 206 14.05 -11.54 -3.54
CA ARG A 206 13.11 -12.48 -2.92
C ARG A 206 13.24 -13.88 -3.51
N GLN A 207 13.37 -14.01 -4.83
CA GLN A 207 13.63 -15.29 -5.48
C GLN A 207 14.94 -15.93 -5.01
N ARG A 208 16.02 -15.15 -4.88
CA ARG A 208 17.30 -15.65 -4.35
C ARG A 208 17.19 -16.10 -2.88
N LEU A 209 16.44 -15.36 -2.07
CA LEU A 209 16.20 -15.74 -0.68
C LEU A 209 15.37 -17.02 -0.58
N ASP A 210 14.33 -17.14 -1.41
CA ASP A 210 13.49 -18.35 -1.47
C ASP A 210 14.30 -19.57 -1.93
N GLU A 211 15.20 -19.42 -2.92
CA GLU A 211 16.13 -20.47 -3.35
C GLU A 211 17.08 -20.89 -2.22
N ARG A 212 17.66 -19.93 -1.49
CA ARG A 212 18.52 -20.23 -0.34
C ARG A 212 17.76 -20.94 0.77
N LEU A 213 16.55 -20.49 1.10
CA LEU A 213 15.70 -21.14 2.09
C LEU A 213 15.31 -22.55 1.67
N ALA A 214 15.02 -22.76 0.38
CA ALA A 214 14.72 -24.08 -0.15
C ALA A 214 15.95 -25.01 -0.07
N ASP A 215 17.15 -24.49 -0.31
CA ASP A 215 18.38 -25.27 -0.16
C ASP A 215 18.72 -25.54 1.30
N ASP A 216 18.51 -24.58 2.21
CA ASP A 216 18.66 -24.79 3.65
C ASP A 216 17.67 -25.83 4.18
N LEU A 217 16.42 -25.81 3.71
CA LEU A 217 15.41 -26.83 4.04
C LEU A 217 15.81 -28.21 3.51
N LYS A 218 16.34 -28.31 2.28
CA LYS A 218 16.88 -29.58 1.75
C LYS A 218 18.06 -30.06 2.59
N ASN A 219 18.95 -29.16 3.01
CA ASN A 219 20.11 -29.50 3.84
C ASN A 219 19.70 -29.99 5.24
N LEU A 220 18.60 -29.48 5.80
CA LEU A 220 18.02 -29.99 7.04
C LEU A 220 17.34 -31.35 6.84
N ASP A 221 16.68 -31.58 5.70
CA ASP A 221 16.11 -32.89 5.36
C ASP A 221 17.16 -33.95 5.00
N ILE A 222 18.42 -33.59 4.76
CA ILE A 222 19.53 -34.56 4.66
C ILE A 222 19.86 -35.20 6.03
N ILE A 223 19.35 -34.64 7.15
CA ILE A 223 19.37 -35.34 8.45
C ILE A 223 18.32 -36.49 8.48
N SER A 224 17.38 -36.50 7.53
CA SER A 224 16.48 -37.62 7.23
C SER A 224 17.12 -38.55 6.20
N ASP A 225 18.32 -39.05 6.52
CA ASP A 225 19.13 -39.91 5.66
C ASP A 225 18.35 -41.17 5.20
N PRO A 226 18.22 -41.46 3.89
CA PRO A 226 17.62 -42.70 3.38
C PRO A 226 18.47 -43.95 3.66
N GLU A 227 19.67 -43.80 4.22
CA GLU A 227 20.58 -44.89 4.59
C GLU A 227 20.50 -45.32 6.06
N GLY A 228 19.56 -44.80 6.86
CA GLY A 228 19.26 -45.33 8.20
C GLY A 228 20.34 -45.13 9.27
N ARG A 229 21.46 -44.47 8.97
CA ARG A 229 22.57 -44.24 9.94
C ARG A 229 22.14 -43.35 11.11
N GLY A 230 21.35 -42.31 10.85
CA GLY A 230 20.79 -41.47 11.91
C GLY A 230 19.73 -42.18 12.77
N VAL A 231 19.17 -43.30 12.30
CA VAL A 231 18.22 -44.12 13.07
C VAL A 231 18.97 -45.03 14.05
N GLU A 232 20.14 -45.55 13.66
CA GLU A 232 20.98 -46.37 14.55
C GLU A 232 21.56 -45.52 15.69
N GLU A 233 22.12 -44.35 15.39
CA GLU A 233 22.64 -43.46 16.43
C GLU A 233 21.53 -42.99 17.39
N ARG A 234 20.33 -42.68 16.87
CA ARG A 234 19.16 -42.36 17.71
C ARG A 234 18.66 -43.56 18.53
N ARG A 235 18.76 -44.78 18.00
CA ARG A 235 18.43 -46.02 18.72
C ARG A 235 19.43 -46.33 19.82
N ASP A 236 20.71 -46.12 19.56
CA ASP A 236 21.78 -46.33 20.54
C ASP A 236 21.66 -45.33 21.69
N LEU A 237 21.37 -44.05 21.39
CA LEU A 237 21.06 -43.06 22.41
C LEU A 237 19.78 -43.39 23.21
N ALA A 238 18.77 -44.00 22.59
CA ALA A 238 17.56 -44.45 23.29
C ALA A 238 17.84 -45.63 24.23
N LEU A 239 18.72 -46.55 23.81
CA LEU A 239 19.21 -47.65 24.64
C LEU A 239 20.03 -47.14 25.83
N GLU A 240 20.89 -46.13 25.64
CA GLU A 240 21.64 -45.48 26.72
C GLU A 240 20.72 -44.77 27.74
N ARG A 241 19.56 -44.28 27.29
CA ARG A 241 18.54 -43.66 28.16
C ARG A 241 17.61 -44.68 28.83
N GLY A 242 17.78 -45.97 28.54
CA GLY A 242 16.99 -47.06 29.13
C GLY A 242 15.61 -47.26 28.49
N GLU A 243 15.35 -46.65 27.33
CA GLU A 243 14.11 -46.85 26.58
C GLU A 243 14.19 -48.17 25.81
N MET A 244 13.64 -49.25 26.37
CA MET A 244 13.56 -50.53 25.68
C MET A 244 12.46 -50.51 24.61
N ALA A 245 12.76 -51.02 23.42
CA ALA A 245 11.77 -51.17 22.36
C ALA A 245 10.57 -52.03 22.83
N PRO A 246 9.33 -51.70 22.41
CA PRO A 246 8.12 -52.35 22.90
C PRO A 246 8.06 -53.87 22.65
N ASP A 247 8.81 -54.37 21.67
CA ASP A 247 8.89 -55.81 21.36
C ASP A 247 9.73 -56.63 22.36
N ALA A 248 10.63 -55.99 23.13
CA ALA A 248 11.43 -56.67 24.15
C ALA A 248 10.64 -56.99 25.42
N VAL A 249 9.55 -56.25 25.69
CA VAL A 249 8.68 -56.45 26.86
C VAL A 249 7.72 -57.64 26.66
N MET A 250 7.49 -58.07 25.41
CA MET A 250 6.47 -59.08 25.09
C MET A 250 6.95 -60.55 25.14
N ARG A 251 8.25 -60.81 25.38
CA ARG A 251 8.80 -62.20 25.36
C ARG A 251 9.27 -62.77 26.70
N GLY A 252 9.12 -62.07 27.82
CA GLY A 252 9.66 -62.56 29.09
C GLY A 252 8.90 -62.10 30.32
N GLY A 253 7.87 -62.85 30.70
CA GLY A 253 7.29 -62.81 32.04
C GLY A 253 6.09 -61.88 32.19
N LEU A 254 4.88 -62.45 32.08
CA LEU A 254 3.66 -61.81 32.55
C LEU A 254 3.75 -61.68 34.08
N VAL A 255 4.18 -60.52 34.58
CA VAL A 255 3.99 -60.17 35.99
C VAL A 255 2.57 -59.61 36.11
N ASN A 256 1.69 -60.37 36.75
CA ASN A 256 0.34 -59.92 37.04
C ASN A 256 0.39 -58.89 38.18
N VAL A 257 0.29 -57.60 37.85
CA VAL A 257 0.28 -56.52 38.83
C VAL A 257 -1.18 -56.21 39.18
N GLU A 258 -1.63 -56.74 40.32
CA GLU A 258 -2.93 -56.37 40.90
C GLU A 258 -2.76 -55.08 41.69
N VAL A 259 -3.04 -53.94 41.05
CA VAL A 259 -2.99 -52.63 41.68
C VAL A 259 -4.18 -52.48 42.63
N ARG A 260 -3.93 -52.59 43.93
CA ARG A 260 -4.87 -52.16 44.97
C ARG A 260 -4.48 -50.79 45.49
N GLU A 261 -5.35 -49.80 45.28
CA GLU A 261 -5.19 -48.46 45.81
C GLU A 261 -5.18 -48.49 47.34
N LYS A 262 -4.11 -47.97 47.94
CA LYS A 262 -3.97 -47.82 49.38
C LYS A 262 -4.61 -46.48 49.77
N GLN A 263 -5.69 -46.51 50.56
CA GLN A 263 -6.29 -45.29 51.09
C GLN A 263 -5.26 -44.53 51.95
N VAL A 264 -4.98 -43.29 51.54
CA VAL A 264 -4.03 -42.39 52.20
C VAL A 264 -4.78 -41.59 53.27
N THR A 265 -4.51 -41.87 54.54
CA THR A 265 -5.03 -41.11 55.70
C THR A 265 -4.01 -40.08 56.19
N GLY A 266 -3.57 -39.18 55.31
CA GLY A 266 -2.66 -38.09 55.65
C GLY A 266 -2.90 -36.87 54.77
N GLN A 267 -3.01 -35.69 55.37
CA GLN A 267 -3.17 -34.44 54.63
C GLN A 267 -1.83 -34.05 54.00
N ALA A 268 -1.82 -33.79 52.70
CA ALA A 268 -0.63 -33.42 51.95
C ALA A 268 -0.08 -32.07 52.44
N VAL A 269 1.18 -32.05 52.87
CA VAL A 269 1.91 -30.83 53.23
C VAL A 269 2.84 -30.48 52.05
N PRO A 270 2.77 -29.27 51.50
CA PRO A 270 3.68 -28.85 50.45
C PRO A 270 5.10 -28.71 51.02
N PRO A 271 6.14 -29.03 50.23
CA PRO A 271 7.52 -28.80 50.67
C PRO A 271 7.75 -27.30 50.86
N SER A 272 8.23 -26.92 52.04
CA SER A 272 8.72 -25.58 52.31
C SER A 272 10.16 -25.45 51.81
N PHE A 273 10.44 -24.34 51.12
CA PHE A 273 11.79 -23.96 50.71
C PHE A 273 12.56 -23.53 51.96
N GLU A 274 13.69 -24.19 52.25
CA GLU A 274 14.64 -23.72 53.25
C GLU A 274 15.58 -22.71 52.55
N ASP A 275 15.67 -21.52 53.12
CA ASP A 275 16.55 -20.43 52.68
C ASP A 275 18.01 -20.78 53.01
N GLU A 276 18.70 -21.45 52.09
CA GLU A 276 20.16 -21.59 52.08
C GLU A 276 20.70 -21.27 50.68
N PHE A 277 20.66 -20.00 50.29
CA PHE A 277 21.29 -19.50 49.06
C PHE A 277 21.88 -18.09 49.30
N GLU A 278 23.04 -18.02 49.96
CA GLU A 278 23.80 -16.75 50.03
C GLU A 278 25.18 -16.81 49.35
N ASP A 279 25.70 -17.98 48.94
CA ASP A 279 27.10 -18.09 48.47
C ASP A 279 27.30 -18.34 46.96
N GLU A 280 26.26 -18.69 46.19
CA GLU A 280 26.44 -19.02 44.76
C GLU A 280 26.36 -17.81 43.80
N ASP A 281 25.66 -16.75 44.20
CA ASP A 281 25.43 -15.58 43.34
C ASP A 281 26.69 -14.72 43.11
N GLU A 282 27.60 -14.70 44.08
CA GLU A 282 28.85 -13.94 43.95
C GLU A 282 29.84 -14.63 42.98
N GLN A 283 29.81 -15.96 42.91
CA GLN A 283 30.68 -16.73 42.03
C GLN A 283 30.22 -16.62 40.56
N VAL A 284 28.91 -16.59 40.32
CA VAL A 284 28.32 -16.38 38.99
C VAL A 284 28.59 -14.96 38.49
N ARG A 285 28.45 -13.94 39.37
CA ARG A 285 28.79 -12.55 39.02
C ARG A 285 30.25 -12.36 38.64
N ARG A 286 31.20 -12.89 39.43
CA ARG A 286 32.63 -12.82 39.10
C ARG A 286 32.99 -13.49 37.78
N ARG A 287 32.28 -14.58 37.43
CA ARG A 287 32.49 -15.30 36.17
C ARG A 287 31.96 -14.52 34.97
N PHE A 288 30.89 -13.73 35.17
CA PHE A 288 30.31 -12.87 34.15
C PHE A 288 31.19 -11.63 33.88
N ASP A 289 31.67 -10.96 34.93
CA ASP A 289 32.57 -9.81 34.81
C ASP A 289 33.91 -10.18 34.14
N ALA A 290 34.43 -11.38 34.43
CA ALA A 290 35.66 -11.89 33.79
C ALA A 290 35.49 -12.19 32.29
N MET A 291 34.26 -12.39 31.80
CA MET A 291 33.99 -12.54 30.36
C MET A 291 33.84 -11.18 29.67
N GLN A 292 33.23 -10.19 30.31
CA GLN A 292 33.13 -8.83 29.74
C GLN A 292 34.49 -8.16 29.57
N LEU A 293 35.42 -8.36 30.51
CA LEU A 293 36.77 -7.78 30.41
C LEU A 293 37.62 -8.35 29.25
N LYS A 294 37.27 -9.53 28.72
CA LYS A 294 37.96 -10.13 27.56
C LYS A 294 37.46 -9.59 26.21
N HIS A 295 36.30 -8.94 26.18
CA HIS A 295 35.72 -8.39 24.95
C HIS A 295 36.07 -6.92 24.68
N GLU A 296 36.61 -6.19 25.66
CA GLU A 296 36.98 -4.77 25.51
C GLU A 296 38.46 -4.52 25.14
N GLY A 297 39.23 -5.59 24.91
CA GLY A 297 40.66 -5.52 24.57
C GLY A 297 40.98 -5.35 23.09
N TYR A 298 40.40 -4.37 22.38
CA TYR A 298 40.87 -3.95 21.04
C TYR A 298 40.62 -2.45 20.80
N ALA A 299 41.43 -1.59 21.43
CA ALA A 299 41.73 -0.24 20.94
C ALA A 299 42.87 0.40 21.76
N SER A 300 44.12 0.02 21.48
CA SER A 300 45.28 0.92 21.62
C SER A 300 46.54 0.25 21.07
N ARG A 301 46.83 0.52 19.80
CA ARG A 301 48.14 0.96 19.31
C ARG A 301 48.03 1.42 17.86
#